data_AF-A0A8U0WKI2-F1
#
_entry.id   AF-A0A8U0WKI2-F1
#
_cell.length_a   1.000
_cell.length_b   1.000
_cell.length_c   1.000
_cell.angle_alpha   90.00
_cell.angle_beta   90.00
_cell.angle_gamma   90.00
#
_symmetry.space_group_name_H-M   'P 1'
#
loop_
_entity.id
_entity.type
_entity.pdbx_description
1 polymer ?
#
loop_
_entity_poly.entity_id
_entity_poly.type
_entity_poly.pdbx_seq_one_letter_code
_entity_poly.pdbx_strand_id
1 'polypeptide(L)'
;MENEFYSELVKEELSTTTTPVNSAPCVCPTSSSSAQTSCSAGSANTNASNVVTIPVPIIPTEGIYSYVAIKGSLHDRSCTVFGLNDIEVQAISKRFENAVKPVVNGVMISISPMAMINTLAQLSYKVISSCGEAEICWTLQREI
;
A
#
# COMPACT_ATOMS: atom_id res chain seq x y z
N MET A 1 -10.57 -40.11 19.40
CA MET A 1 -12.05 -40.00 19.44
C MET A 1 -12.40 -38.59 18.98
N GLU A 2 -12.19 -38.32 17.69
CA GLU A 2 -11.89 -36.97 17.18
C GLU A 2 -12.44 -36.79 15.76
N ASN A 3 -13.77 -36.93 15.57
CA ASN A 3 -14.33 -36.91 14.20
C ASN A 3 -15.75 -36.31 14.07
N GLU A 4 -16.24 -35.59 15.09
CA GLU A 4 -17.61 -35.04 15.08
C GLU A 4 -17.70 -33.50 15.08
N PHE A 5 -16.61 -32.78 15.37
CA PHE A 5 -16.65 -31.31 15.52
C PHE A 5 -16.72 -30.52 14.19
N TYR A 6 -16.68 -31.20 13.03
CA TYR A 6 -16.74 -30.56 11.70
C TYR A 6 -18.17 -30.41 11.14
N SER A 7 -19.21 -30.82 11.87
CA SER A 7 -20.59 -30.88 11.34
C SER A 7 -21.49 -29.66 11.63
N GLU A 8 -21.09 -28.71 12.48
CA GLU A 8 -21.95 -27.57 12.85
C GLU A 8 -21.83 -26.35 11.91
N LEU A 9 -20.74 -26.21 11.15
CA LEU A 9 -20.44 -25.01 10.34
C LEU A 9 -21.20 -24.88 9.01
N VAL A 10 -22.30 -25.63 8.80
CA VAL A 10 -22.97 -25.75 7.48
C VAL A 10 -24.50 -25.69 7.56
N LYS A 11 -25.10 -24.99 8.56
CA LYS A 11 -26.56 -25.05 8.79
C LYS A 11 -27.34 -23.75 9.01
N GLU A 12 -26.71 -22.57 9.05
CA GLU A 12 -27.44 -21.29 8.98
C GLU A 12 -26.98 -20.44 7.80
N GLU A 13 -27.62 -20.71 6.66
CA GLU A 13 -27.69 -19.85 5.49
C GLU A 13 -29.19 -19.64 5.18
N LEU A 14 -29.51 -18.55 4.48
CA LEU A 14 -30.83 -18.21 3.93
C LEU A 14 -31.99 -17.82 4.89
N SER A 15 -32.21 -16.50 5.02
CA SER A 15 -33.43 -15.89 4.42
C SER A 15 -33.37 -14.37 4.27
N THR A 16 -33.34 -13.91 3.00
CA THR A 16 -34.12 -12.80 2.37
C THR A 16 -34.44 -11.52 3.19
N THR A 17 -34.36 -10.27 2.69
CA THR A 17 -34.59 -9.68 1.34
C THR A 17 -34.02 -8.21 1.37
N THR A 18 -33.95 -7.32 0.36
CA THR A 18 -34.52 -7.18 -1.01
C THR A 18 -33.59 -6.35 -1.92
N THR A 19 -33.89 -6.34 -3.24
CA THR A 19 -33.41 -5.39 -4.28
C THR A 19 -34.49 -4.28 -4.52
N PRO A 20 -34.41 -3.31 -5.48
CA PRO A 20 -33.47 -3.15 -6.62
C PRO A 20 -32.99 -1.71 -7.04
N VAL A 21 -31.92 -1.67 -7.86
CA VAL A 21 -31.67 -0.82 -9.07
C VAL A 21 -31.95 0.70 -9.04
N ASN A 22 -30.93 1.57 -9.27
CA ASN A 22 -30.62 2.17 -10.61
C ASN A 22 -29.33 3.05 -10.64
N SER A 23 -28.97 3.45 -11.87
CA SER A 23 -27.76 4.13 -12.39
C SER A 23 -27.45 5.56 -11.92
N ALA A 24 -26.22 6.03 -12.21
CA ALA A 24 -25.72 7.39 -12.01
C ALA A 24 -26.26 8.43 -13.05
N PRO A 25 -26.03 9.76 -12.91
CA PRO A 25 -24.71 10.36 -13.19
C PRO A 25 -24.30 11.56 -12.30
N CYS A 26 -23.15 12.17 -12.64
CA CYS A 26 -22.55 13.36 -12.04
C CYS A 26 -23.28 14.69 -12.39
N VAL A 27 -23.27 15.67 -11.48
CA VAL A 27 -23.41 17.11 -11.79
C VAL A 27 -22.67 17.98 -10.77
N CYS A 28 -22.19 19.14 -11.22
CA CYS A 28 -21.47 20.15 -10.42
C CYS A 28 -22.31 21.45 -10.26
N PRO A 29 -22.02 22.30 -9.26
CA PRO A 29 -22.68 23.60 -9.10
C PRO A 29 -22.06 24.68 -9.99
N THR A 30 -22.90 25.38 -10.76
CA THR A 30 -22.53 26.52 -11.60
C THR A 30 -22.62 27.85 -10.84
N SER A 31 -21.82 28.84 -11.22
CA SER A 31 -22.07 30.26 -10.88
C SER A 31 -21.65 31.16 -12.05
N SER A 32 -22.50 32.15 -12.37
CA SER A 32 -22.36 33.04 -13.52
C SER A 32 -21.39 34.21 -13.23
N SER A 33 -20.86 34.96 -14.21
CA SER A 33 -21.62 35.94 -15.02
C SER A 33 -20.86 36.43 -16.27
N SER A 34 -21.55 37.21 -17.12
CA SER A 34 -21.27 37.47 -18.55
C SER A 34 -20.53 38.78 -18.89
N ALA A 35 -19.76 38.80 -19.99
CA ALA A 35 -19.52 40.02 -20.79
C ALA A 35 -19.13 39.76 -22.28
N GLN A 36 -19.87 40.39 -23.20
CA GLN A 36 -19.43 41.06 -24.46
C GLN A 36 -18.76 40.28 -25.63
N THR A 37 -19.62 39.81 -26.55
CA THR A 37 -19.71 40.08 -28.02
C THR A 37 -18.48 40.47 -28.89
N SER A 38 -18.37 39.82 -30.07
CA SER A 38 -17.75 40.27 -31.36
C SER A 38 -16.22 40.48 -31.46
N CYS A 39 -15.53 40.26 -32.60
CA CYS A 39 -15.87 39.65 -33.91
C CYS A 39 -14.61 39.27 -34.74
N SER A 40 -14.82 38.64 -35.90
CA SER A 40 -13.97 38.62 -37.11
C SER A 40 -12.69 37.74 -37.19
N ALA A 41 -12.77 36.76 -38.11
CA ALA A 41 -11.75 36.20 -39.02
C ALA A 41 -10.24 36.23 -38.67
N GLY A 42 -9.63 35.03 -38.65
CA GLY A 42 -8.18 34.83 -38.73
C GLY A 42 -7.83 33.37 -39.11
N SER A 43 -6.83 33.18 -39.98
CA SER A 43 -6.47 31.85 -40.53
C SER A 43 -5.68 30.98 -39.56
N ALA A 44 -5.72 29.67 -39.85
CA ALA A 44 -5.01 28.56 -39.22
C ALA A 44 -3.65 28.88 -38.54
N ASN A 45 -3.45 28.29 -37.37
CA ASN A 45 -2.13 27.88 -36.92
C ASN A 45 -2.19 26.52 -36.19
N THR A 46 -1.11 25.75 -36.26
CA THR A 46 -1.05 24.37 -35.76
C THR A 46 -0.81 24.32 -34.26
N ASN A 47 -1.80 23.89 -33.48
CA ASN A 47 -1.61 23.59 -32.06
C ASN A 47 -0.76 22.34 -31.89
N ALA A 48 0.55 22.52 -31.79
CA ALA A 48 1.46 21.51 -31.27
C ALA A 48 1.04 21.14 -29.84
N SER A 49 1.01 19.85 -29.52
CA SER A 49 0.77 19.36 -28.17
C SER A 49 1.92 19.79 -27.26
N ASN A 50 1.65 20.70 -26.32
CA ASN A 50 2.64 21.18 -25.34
C ASN A 50 2.98 20.09 -24.32
N VAL A 51 3.79 19.11 -24.73
CA VAL A 51 4.35 18.08 -23.85
C VAL A 51 5.45 18.72 -23.00
N VAL A 52 5.08 19.17 -21.81
CA VAL A 52 6.03 19.68 -20.80
C VAL A 52 6.74 18.48 -20.17
N THR A 53 7.76 17.97 -20.85
CA THR A 53 8.68 16.97 -20.30
C THR A 53 9.52 17.61 -19.20
N ILE A 54 9.03 17.57 -17.96
CA ILE A 54 9.85 17.88 -16.79
C ILE A 54 10.90 16.77 -16.67
N PRO A 55 12.21 17.07 -16.78
CA PRO A 55 13.24 16.07 -16.51
C PRO A 55 13.20 15.77 -15.01
N VAL A 56 12.69 14.59 -14.64
CA VAL A 56 12.79 14.10 -13.26
C VAL A 56 14.27 14.04 -12.91
N PRO A 57 14.74 14.73 -11.85
CA PRO A 57 16.13 14.64 -11.45
C PRO A 57 16.42 13.22 -10.97
N ILE A 58 17.07 12.42 -11.81
CA ILE A 58 17.68 11.15 -11.41
C ILE A 58 18.93 11.53 -10.61
N ILE A 59 18.72 11.94 -9.35
CA ILE A 59 19.81 12.16 -8.41
C ILE A 59 20.41 10.78 -8.16
N PRO A 60 21.66 10.52 -8.57
CA PRO A 60 22.37 9.34 -8.12
C PRO A 60 22.72 9.63 -6.67
N THR A 61 21.85 9.20 -5.76
CA THR A 61 22.16 9.21 -4.33
C THR A 61 23.15 8.07 -4.11
N GLU A 62 24.44 8.40 -4.23
CA GLU A 62 25.64 7.58 -3.99
C GLU A 62 25.80 7.21 -2.49
N GLY A 63 24.68 6.90 -1.83
CA GLY A 63 24.59 6.54 -0.42
C GLY A 63 24.77 5.05 -0.19
N ILE A 64 25.20 4.67 1.01
CA ILE A 64 25.19 3.28 1.46
C ILE A 64 23.76 2.95 1.87
N TYR A 65 23.24 1.79 1.45
CA TYR A 65 21.85 1.40 1.69
C TYR A 65 21.72 0.12 2.51
N SER A 66 20.84 0.17 3.51
CA SER A 66 20.26 -1.00 4.16
C SER A 66 18.97 -1.38 3.44
N TYR A 67 18.84 -2.64 3.06
CA TYR A 67 17.61 -3.20 2.50
C TYR A 67 16.99 -4.18 3.49
N VAL A 68 15.68 -4.07 3.68
CA VAL A 68 14.86 -4.93 4.54
C VAL A 68 13.70 -5.48 3.72
N ALA A 69 13.41 -6.77 3.84
CA ALA A 69 12.26 -7.39 3.21
C ALA A 69 11.20 -7.78 4.26
N ILE A 70 9.93 -7.49 3.98
CA ILE A 70 8.78 -7.89 4.80
C ILE A 70 7.91 -8.83 3.97
N LYS A 71 7.62 -10.03 4.47
CA LYS A 71 6.66 -10.96 3.87
C LYS A 71 5.43 -11.11 4.76
N GLY A 72 4.22 -11.07 4.19
CA GLY A 72 2.98 -11.40 4.91
C GLY A 72 1.74 -11.19 4.06
N SER A 73 0.55 -11.50 4.60
CA SER A 73 -0.72 -11.23 3.94
C SER A 73 -1.42 -10.02 4.55
N LEU A 74 -2.15 -9.24 3.75
CA LEU A 74 -3.02 -8.17 4.26
C LEU A 74 -4.23 -8.70 5.06
N HIS A 75 -4.54 -9.99 4.89
CA HIS A 75 -5.60 -10.68 5.63
C HIS A 75 -5.13 -11.29 6.96
N ASP A 76 -3.81 -11.37 7.17
CA ASP A 76 -3.21 -11.97 8.36
C ASP A 76 -2.66 -10.92 9.35
N ARG A 77 -2.52 -11.32 10.61
CA ARG A 77 -1.88 -10.55 11.69
C ARG A 77 -0.50 -11.11 12.05
N SER A 78 0.17 -11.75 11.10
CA SER A 78 1.61 -12.02 11.17
C SER A 78 2.33 -11.47 9.94
N CYS A 79 3.60 -11.12 10.15
CA CYS A 79 4.54 -10.79 9.09
C CYS A 79 5.93 -11.30 9.47
N THR A 80 6.77 -11.53 8.46
CA THR A 80 8.16 -12.00 8.64
C THR A 80 9.11 -10.99 8.03
N VAL A 81 10.10 -10.54 8.79
CA VAL A 81 11.03 -9.48 8.38
C VAL A 81 12.44 -10.03 8.29
N PHE A 82 13.15 -9.68 7.21
CA PHE A 82 14.50 -10.16 6.87
C PHE A 82 15.43 -8.97 6.62
N GLY A 83 16.70 -9.07 7.01
CA GLY A 83 17.71 -8.01 6.80
C GLY A 83 17.76 -6.90 7.86
N LEU A 84 17.06 -7.06 9.00
CA LEU A 84 17.19 -6.17 10.17
C LEU A 84 18.54 -6.37 10.87
N ASN A 85 19.10 -5.29 11.43
CA ASN A 85 20.28 -5.36 12.30
C ASN A 85 19.87 -5.79 13.73
N ASP A 86 20.78 -6.36 14.52
CA ASP A 86 20.50 -6.84 15.89
C ASP A 86 19.88 -5.76 16.80
N ILE A 87 20.37 -4.52 16.69
CA ILE A 87 19.85 -3.35 17.43
C ILE A 87 18.37 -3.09 17.08
N GLU A 88 18.00 -3.28 15.82
CA GLU A 88 16.66 -3.06 15.31
C GLU A 88 15.74 -4.22 15.69
N VAL A 89 16.23 -5.46 15.63
CA VAL A 89 15.53 -6.64 16.17
C VAL A 89 15.25 -6.47 17.66
N GLN A 90 16.20 -5.96 18.46
CA GLN A 90 15.95 -5.67 19.88
C GLN A 90 14.98 -4.50 20.09
N ALA A 91 15.10 -3.41 19.33
CA ALA A 91 14.18 -2.27 19.41
C ALA A 91 12.73 -2.69 19.07
N ILE A 92 12.57 -3.53 18.05
CA ILE A 92 11.28 -4.08 17.62
C ILE A 92 10.76 -5.09 18.66
N SER A 93 11.62 -5.94 19.23
CA SER A 93 11.25 -6.88 20.32
C SER A 93 10.80 -6.15 21.59
N LYS A 94 11.40 -5.00 21.90
CA LYS A 94 10.97 -4.12 23.00
C LYS A 94 9.67 -3.36 22.68
N ARG A 95 9.38 -3.09 21.40
CA ARG A 95 8.16 -2.40 20.95
C ARG A 95 6.94 -3.34 20.87
N PHE A 96 7.17 -4.63 20.64
CA PHE A 96 6.13 -5.65 20.52
C PHE A 96 6.41 -6.82 21.48
N GLU A 97 6.24 -6.56 22.78
CA GLU A 97 6.53 -7.51 23.86
C GLU A 97 5.91 -8.90 23.58
N ASN A 98 6.75 -9.94 23.60
CA ASN A 98 6.41 -11.35 23.35
C ASN A 98 5.77 -11.69 21.98
N ALA A 99 5.59 -10.72 21.08
CA ALA A 99 5.02 -10.96 19.74
C ALA A 99 6.06 -11.45 18.70
N VAL A 100 7.33 -11.60 19.11
CA VAL A 100 8.50 -11.79 18.24
C VAL A 100 9.04 -13.21 18.36
N LYS A 101 9.21 -13.89 17.22
CA LYS A 101 9.73 -15.26 17.10
C LYS A 101 10.86 -15.30 16.05
N PRO A 102 12.06 -15.81 16.37
CA PRO A 102 13.13 -15.96 15.38
C PRO A 102 12.77 -17.01 14.32
N VAL A 103 13.17 -16.78 13.08
CA VAL A 103 13.06 -17.74 11.97
C VAL A 103 14.35 -17.76 11.15
N VAL A 104 14.46 -18.64 10.15
CA VAL A 104 15.65 -18.72 9.29
C VAL A 104 15.85 -17.39 8.56
N ASN A 105 17.03 -16.78 8.76
CA ASN A 105 17.46 -15.49 8.19
C ASN A 105 16.58 -14.27 8.51
N GLY A 106 15.68 -14.36 9.51
CA GLY A 106 14.74 -13.29 9.80
C GLY A 106 13.94 -13.48 11.08
N VAL A 107 12.87 -12.70 11.21
CA VAL A 107 12.07 -12.61 12.43
C VAL A 107 10.59 -12.56 12.09
N MET A 108 9.82 -13.52 12.60
CA MET A 108 8.35 -13.55 12.50
C MET A 108 7.75 -12.74 13.65
N ILE A 109 6.80 -11.87 13.36
CA ILE A 109 6.20 -10.93 14.31
C ILE A 109 4.68 -10.94 14.14
N SER A 110 3.96 -11.14 15.25
CA SER A 110 2.49 -11.20 15.30
C SER A 110 1.83 -9.82 15.24
N ILE A 111 2.15 -9.04 14.21
CA ILE A 111 1.44 -7.82 13.82
C ILE A 111 1.11 -7.85 12.31
N SER A 112 0.12 -7.06 11.87
CA SER A 112 -0.21 -6.95 10.45
C SER A 112 0.93 -6.27 9.66
N PRO A 113 1.15 -6.63 8.37
CA PRO A 113 2.23 -6.05 7.58
C PRO A 113 2.21 -4.52 7.50
N MET A 114 1.03 -3.91 7.44
CA MET A 114 0.89 -2.44 7.44
C MET A 114 1.40 -1.78 8.73
N ALA A 115 1.20 -2.42 9.89
CA ALA A 115 1.74 -1.92 11.15
C ALA A 115 3.28 -2.04 11.20
N MET A 116 3.84 -3.08 10.57
CA MET A 116 5.29 -3.25 10.42
C MET A 116 5.90 -2.20 9.48
N ILE A 117 5.30 -2.00 8.30
CA ILE A 117 5.73 -0.98 7.32
C ILE A 117 5.71 0.41 7.97
N ASN A 118 4.63 0.78 8.67
CA ASN A 118 4.53 2.05 9.38
C ASN A 118 5.56 2.19 10.52
N THR A 119 5.96 1.09 11.15
CA THR A 119 7.00 1.06 12.19
C THR A 119 8.39 1.27 11.59
N LEU A 120 8.70 0.63 10.45
CA LEU A 120 9.98 0.77 9.76
C LEU A 120 10.11 2.13 9.08
N ALA A 121 9.00 2.72 8.61
CA ALA A 121 8.97 4.10 8.12
C ALA A 121 9.38 5.14 9.17
N GLN A 122 9.08 4.89 10.46
CA GLN A 122 9.57 5.72 11.57
C GLN A 122 11.09 5.57 11.82
N LEU A 123 11.70 4.53 11.27
CA LEU A 123 13.16 4.30 11.26
C LEU A 123 13.80 4.70 9.91
N SER A 124 13.14 5.58 9.15
CA SER A 124 13.55 6.10 7.83
C SER A 124 13.60 5.09 6.67
N TYR A 125 13.03 3.89 6.81
CA TYR A 125 12.87 2.95 5.69
C TYR A 125 11.73 3.36 4.76
N LYS A 126 12.01 3.43 3.46
CA LYS A 126 11.04 3.73 2.39
C LYS A 126 10.71 2.45 1.62
N VAL A 127 9.44 2.19 1.33
CA VAL A 127 9.05 1.07 0.44
C VAL A 127 9.47 1.40 -0.99
N ILE A 128 10.17 0.48 -1.65
CA ILE A 128 10.65 0.64 -3.04
C ILE A 128 9.99 -0.32 -4.03
N SER A 129 9.50 -1.47 -3.56
CA SER A 129 8.76 -2.43 -4.38
C SER A 129 7.85 -3.31 -3.54
N SER A 130 6.74 -3.74 -4.14
CA SER A 130 5.85 -4.77 -3.59
C SER A 130 5.58 -5.83 -4.66
N CYS A 131 5.68 -7.11 -4.30
CA CYS A 131 5.46 -8.23 -5.21
C CYS A 131 4.76 -9.39 -4.50
N GLY A 132 3.74 -9.98 -5.13
CA GLY A 132 2.94 -11.07 -4.57
C GLY A 132 1.43 -10.85 -4.78
N GLU A 133 0.63 -11.77 -4.25
CA GLU A 133 -0.83 -11.79 -4.41
C GLU A 133 -1.49 -12.11 -3.05
N ALA A 134 -1.62 -13.39 -2.69
CA ALA A 134 -2.18 -13.80 -1.39
C ALA A 134 -1.21 -13.54 -0.23
N GLU A 135 0.08 -13.84 -0.44
CA GLU A 135 1.19 -13.29 0.35
C GLU A 135 1.91 -12.23 -0.50
N ILE A 136 2.29 -11.13 0.14
CA ILE A 136 3.00 -10.02 -0.48
C ILE A 136 4.37 -9.87 0.20
N CYS A 137 5.40 -9.64 -0.61
CA CYS A 137 6.72 -9.22 -0.18
C CYS A 137 6.89 -7.72 -0.47
N TRP A 138 7.24 -6.93 0.54
CA TRP A 138 7.62 -5.53 0.41
C TRP A 138 9.13 -5.39 0.63
N THR A 139 9.83 -4.78 -0.33
CA THR A 139 11.23 -4.39 -0.17
C THR A 139 11.28 -2.93 0.29
N LEU A 140 12.01 -2.70 1.36
CA LEU A 140 12.23 -1.38 1.96
C LEU A 140 13.72 -1.03 1.91
N GLN A 141 14.03 0.25 1.72
CA GLN A 141 15.38 0.80 1.61
C GLN A 141 15.56 1.96 2.61
N ARG A 142 16.71 2.00 3.29
CA ARG A 142 17.15 3.14 4.10
C ARG A 142 18.59 3.51 3.75
N GLU A 143 18.86 4.81 3.68
CA GLU A 143 20.17 5.43 3.55
C GLU A 143 20.89 5.44 4.92
N ILE A 144 22.16 5.03 4.95
CA ILE A 144 22.98 4.85 6.17
C ILE A 144 23.98 6.00 6.33
#